data_AF-A0A9D1Q9M3-F1
#
_entry.id   AF-A0A9D1Q9M3-F1
#
_cell.length_a   1.000
_cell.length_b   1.000
_cell.length_c   1.000
_cell.angle_alpha   90.00
_cell.angle_beta   90.00
_cell.angle_gamma   90.00
#
_symmetry.space_group_name_H-M   'P 1'
#
loop_
_entity.id
_entity.type
_entity.pdbx_description
1 polymer ?
#
loop_
_entity_poly.entity_id
_entity_poly.type
_entity_poly.pdbx_seq_one_letter_code
_entity_poly.pdbx_strand_id
1 'polypeptide(L)'
;MAETYTLKVAGLTRELTVCKVNDHMDIAAFIMLGDTELTVAAAGELLKKCPDFDILLTAEAKGIPLAHEMSRQSGKPYVCARKNVKLYMKDPVIVEDQSITTEGKQKLVIDRNELEEMNGKRVLVVDDVISTGGSLKALDHLAEQTHCQIVGQAAVLAEGDAAKREDIIFLEPLPLFFH
;
A
#
# COMPACT_ATOMS: atom_id res chain seq x y z
N MET A 1 24.59 -6.68 -17.75
CA MET A 1 23.99 -6.69 -16.40
C MET A 1 22.78 -5.76 -16.48
N ALA A 2 21.65 -6.10 -15.84
CA ALA A 2 20.55 -5.15 -15.75
C ALA A 2 21.02 -3.92 -14.95
N GLU A 3 20.56 -2.73 -15.33
CA GLU A 3 20.81 -1.53 -14.54
C GLU A 3 20.08 -1.66 -13.19
N THR A 4 20.76 -1.28 -12.10
CA THR A 4 20.22 -1.36 -10.74
C THR A 4 20.23 -0.01 -10.05
N TYR A 5 19.29 0.17 -9.13
CA TYR A 5 19.22 1.30 -8.21
C TYR A 5 19.45 0.82 -6.78
N THR A 6 20.45 1.40 -6.11
CA THR A 6 20.73 1.12 -4.70
C THR A 6 19.73 1.86 -3.81
N LEU A 7 18.78 1.12 -3.23
CA LEU A 7 17.87 1.60 -2.20
C LEU A 7 18.52 1.42 -0.81
N LYS A 8 18.47 2.47 0.00
CA LYS A 8 18.73 2.40 1.45
C LYS A 8 17.44 2.76 2.18
N VAL A 9 16.90 1.85 3.00
CA VAL A 9 15.64 2.06 3.72
C VAL A 9 15.63 1.22 4.99
N ALA A 10 15.08 1.76 6.08
CA ALA A 10 14.98 1.07 7.38
C ALA A 10 16.31 0.45 7.87
N GLY A 11 17.44 1.10 7.59
CA GLY A 11 18.79 0.61 7.94
C GLY A 11 19.34 -0.51 7.04
N LEU A 12 18.61 -0.92 6.01
CA LEU A 12 18.98 -1.97 5.07
C LEU A 12 19.34 -1.40 3.69
N THR A 13 20.08 -2.19 2.90
CA THR A 13 20.42 -1.86 1.50
C THR A 13 19.87 -2.93 0.58
N ARG A 14 19.30 -2.53 -0.55
CA ARG A 14 18.78 -3.40 -1.62
C ARG A 14 19.17 -2.87 -2.99
N GLU A 15 19.47 -3.77 -3.91
CA GLU A 15 19.66 -3.45 -5.33
C GLU A 15 18.35 -3.74 -6.06
N LEU A 16 17.69 -2.71 -6.54
CA LEU A 16 16.43 -2.82 -7.27
C LEU A 16 16.72 -2.85 -8.77
N THR A 17 16.13 -3.80 -9.49
CA THR A 17 16.20 -3.83 -10.95
C THR A 17 15.50 -2.60 -11.53
N VAL A 18 16.18 -1.86 -12.40
CA VAL A 18 15.56 -0.79 -13.18
C VAL A 18 14.82 -1.40 -14.37
N CYS A 19 13.53 -1.10 -14.47
CA CYS A 19 12.60 -1.67 -15.42
C CYS A 19 11.98 -0.57 -16.28
N LYS A 20 11.98 -0.79 -17.59
CA LYS A 20 11.32 0.10 -18.54
C LYS A 20 9.80 0.06 -18.38
N VAL A 21 9.19 1.22 -18.17
CA VAL A 21 7.72 1.38 -18.13
C VAL A 21 7.20 1.76 -19.51
N ASN A 22 7.83 2.75 -20.14
CA ASN A 22 7.51 3.20 -21.50
C ASN A 22 8.79 3.77 -22.17
N ASP A 23 8.66 4.33 -23.37
CA ASP A 23 9.79 4.85 -24.15
C ASP A 23 10.50 6.09 -23.57
N HIS A 24 10.01 6.63 -22.45
CA HIS A 24 10.50 7.87 -21.83
C HIS A 24 10.76 7.75 -20.32
N MET A 25 10.49 6.57 -19.74
CA MET A 25 10.48 6.42 -18.28
C MET A 25 10.78 4.99 -17.84
N ASP A 26 11.70 4.87 -16.89
CA ASP A 26 12.00 3.64 -16.15
C ASP A 26 11.68 3.82 -14.65
N ILE A 27 11.47 2.68 -13.97
CA ILE A 27 11.25 2.60 -12.52
C ILE A 27 12.19 1.60 -11.87
N ALA A 28 12.52 1.81 -10.60
CA ALA A 28 13.20 0.80 -9.79
C ALA A 28 12.15 -0.15 -9.18
N ALA A 29 12.18 -1.43 -9.57
CA ALA A 29 11.19 -2.41 -9.16
C ALA A 29 11.36 -2.81 -7.68
N PHE A 30 10.57 -2.19 -6.81
CA PHE A 30 10.49 -2.54 -5.40
C PHE A 30 9.50 -3.69 -5.16
N ILE A 31 9.98 -4.79 -4.57
CA ILE A 31 9.17 -5.99 -4.28
C ILE A 31 9.53 -6.47 -2.88
N MET A 32 8.58 -6.43 -1.95
CA MET A 32 8.76 -6.95 -0.58
C MET A 32 8.41 -8.43 -0.44
N LEU A 33 7.73 -9.01 -1.44
CA LEU A 33 7.32 -10.41 -1.41
C LEU A 33 8.55 -11.32 -1.39
N GLY A 34 8.77 -11.99 -0.27
CA GLY A 34 9.94 -12.85 -0.04
C GLY A 34 11.09 -12.19 0.72
N ASP A 35 11.03 -10.87 0.95
CA ASP A 35 12.04 -10.13 1.71
C ASP A 35 11.57 -9.91 3.16
N THR A 36 11.70 -10.96 3.98
CA THR A 36 11.25 -10.93 5.38
C THR A 36 12.02 -9.92 6.22
N GLU A 37 13.33 -9.79 6.02
CA GLU A 37 14.18 -8.86 6.77
C GLU A 37 13.74 -7.41 6.54
N LEU A 38 13.57 -7.03 5.27
CA LEU A 38 13.07 -5.71 4.91
C LEU A 38 11.66 -5.46 5.45
N THR A 39 10.78 -6.45 5.36
CA THR A 39 9.40 -6.34 5.84
C THR A 39 9.35 -6.04 7.34
N VAL A 40 10.13 -6.77 8.15
CA VAL A 40 10.21 -6.57 9.61
C VAL A 40 10.75 -5.20 9.95
N ALA A 41 11.85 -4.79 9.31
CA ALA A 41 12.49 -3.51 9.56
C ALA A 41 11.59 -2.34 9.16
N ALA A 42 11.01 -2.38 7.95
CA ALA A 42 10.16 -1.31 7.44
C ALA A 42 8.86 -1.17 8.24
N ALA A 43 8.22 -2.28 8.64
CA ALA A 43 7.05 -2.24 9.51
C ALA A 43 7.34 -1.55 10.85
N GLY A 44 8.48 -1.89 11.48
CA GLY A 44 8.90 -1.29 12.75
C GLY A 44 9.17 0.21 12.63
N GLU A 45 9.83 0.66 11.57
CA GLU A 45 10.08 2.09 11.34
C GLU A 45 8.81 2.86 10.98
N LEU A 46 7.88 2.28 10.21
CA LEU A 46 6.61 2.92 9.90
C LEU A 46 5.72 3.07 11.14
N LEU A 47 5.61 2.03 11.98
CA LEU A 47 4.82 2.09 13.20
C LEU A 47 5.26 3.21 14.16
N LYS A 48 6.54 3.60 14.16
CA LYS A 48 7.04 4.74 14.95
C LYS A 48 6.58 6.09 14.39
N LYS A 49 6.30 6.18 13.10
CA LYS A 49 5.86 7.41 12.41
C LYS A 49 4.34 7.54 12.33
N CYS A 50 3.63 6.42 12.31
CA CYS A 50 2.17 6.40 12.16
C CYS A 50 1.44 6.92 13.41
N PRO A 51 0.27 7.59 13.23
CA PRO A 51 -0.59 7.95 14.36
C PRO A 51 -1.24 6.70 14.97
N ASP A 52 -1.88 6.84 16.13
CA ASP A 52 -2.64 5.75 16.74
C ASP A 52 -3.78 5.26 15.84
N PHE A 53 -3.91 3.95 15.70
CA PHE A 53 -4.94 3.28 14.91
C PHE A 53 -5.50 2.05 15.62
N ASP A 54 -6.65 1.56 15.14
CA ASP A 54 -7.34 0.40 15.68
C ASP A 54 -7.32 -0.80 14.73
N ILE A 55 -7.24 -0.55 13.42
CA ILE A 55 -7.20 -1.57 12.37
C ILE A 55 -6.40 -1.07 11.16
N LEU A 56 -5.73 -1.98 10.47
CA LEU A 56 -5.02 -1.72 9.23
C LEU A 56 -5.90 -2.08 8.03
N LEU A 57 -5.81 -1.30 6.95
CA LEU A 57 -6.41 -1.59 5.65
C LEU A 57 -5.32 -1.63 4.58
N THR A 58 -5.31 -2.66 3.74
CA THR A 58 -4.38 -2.78 2.61
C THR A 58 -5.06 -3.39 1.39
N ALA A 59 -4.37 -3.50 0.26
CA ALA A 59 -4.83 -4.18 -0.95
C ALA A 59 -3.91 -5.36 -1.33
N GLU A 60 -4.48 -6.39 -1.98
CA GLU A 60 -3.70 -7.51 -2.48
C GLU A 60 -2.83 -7.11 -3.69
N ALA A 61 -1.67 -7.72 -3.91
CA ALA A 61 -0.98 -8.68 -3.04
C ALA A 61 0.22 -8.05 -2.32
N LYS A 62 0.80 -6.99 -2.88
CA LYS A 62 2.11 -6.49 -2.47
C LYS A 62 2.10 -5.79 -1.11
N GLY A 63 0.98 -5.18 -0.71
CA GLY A 63 0.81 -4.61 0.62
C GLY A 63 0.61 -5.64 1.74
N ILE A 64 0.28 -6.90 1.42
CA ILE A 64 -0.04 -7.94 2.41
C ILE A 64 1.12 -8.22 3.38
N PRO A 65 2.38 -8.45 2.95
CA PRO A 65 3.49 -8.70 3.87
C PRO A 65 3.66 -7.56 4.88
N LEU A 66 3.58 -6.31 4.41
CA LEU A 66 3.71 -5.13 5.26
C LEU A 66 2.56 -5.05 6.27
N ALA A 67 1.31 -5.15 5.81
CA ALA A 67 0.13 -5.09 6.69
C ALA A 67 0.15 -6.22 7.73
N HIS A 68 0.52 -7.44 7.31
CA HIS A 68 0.62 -8.58 8.21
C HIS A 68 1.69 -8.35 9.29
N GLU A 69 2.86 -7.85 8.90
CA GLU A 69 3.95 -7.63 9.85
C GLU A 69 3.68 -6.43 10.78
N MET A 70 3.11 -5.33 10.27
CA MET A 70 2.64 -4.21 11.09
C MET A 70 1.55 -4.65 12.07
N SER A 71 0.63 -5.53 11.64
CA SER A 71 -0.39 -6.14 12.51
C SER A 71 0.26 -6.95 13.62
N ARG A 72 1.24 -7.81 13.28
CA ARG A 72 1.96 -8.63 14.25
C ARG A 72 2.72 -7.80 15.30
N GLN A 73 3.39 -6.73 14.87
CA GLN A 73 4.17 -5.87 15.77
C GLN A 73 3.30 -4.94 16.62
N SER A 74 2.20 -4.40 16.08
CA SER A 74 1.29 -3.50 16.80
C SER A 74 0.24 -4.21 17.66
N GLY A 75 -0.01 -5.49 17.39
CA GLY A 75 -1.11 -6.25 18.00
C GLY A 75 -2.50 -5.85 17.49
N LYS A 76 -2.59 -5.03 16.44
CA LYS A 76 -3.85 -4.58 15.82
C LYS A 76 -4.20 -5.46 14.62
N PRO A 77 -5.49 -5.78 14.37
CA PRO A 77 -5.90 -6.57 13.22
C PRO A 77 -5.68 -5.81 11.89
N TYR A 78 -5.75 -6.54 10.79
CA TYR A 78 -5.77 -5.97 9.45
C TYR A 78 -6.83 -6.63 8.57
N VAL A 79 -7.39 -5.84 7.67
CA VAL A 79 -8.23 -6.30 6.55
C VAL A 79 -7.52 -6.01 5.25
N CYS A 80 -7.82 -6.79 4.21
CA CYS A 80 -7.19 -6.60 2.92
C CYS A 80 -8.24 -6.67 1.81
N ALA A 81 -8.28 -5.65 0.96
CA ALA A 81 -9.11 -5.60 -0.21
C ALA A 81 -8.50 -6.45 -1.33
N ARG A 82 -9.34 -7.15 -2.09
CA ARG A 82 -8.95 -8.05 -3.18
C ARG A 82 -9.26 -7.42 -4.53
N LYS A 83 -8.60 -7.88 -5.59
CA LYS A 83 -8.89 -7.42 -6.96
C LYS A 83 -10.10 -8.13 -7.56
N ASN A 84 -10.43 -9.31 -7.04
CA ASN A 84 -11.50 -10.17 -7.54
C ASN A 84 -12.28 -10.81 -6.38
N VAL A 85 -13.56 -11.09 -6.62
CA VAL A 85 -14.40 -11.88 -5.71
C VAL A 85 -13.77 -13.25 -5.51
N LYS A 86 -13.69 -13.71 -4.27
CA LYS A 86 -13.17 -15.03 -3.91
C LYS A 86 -14.33 -15.93 -3.49
N LEU A 87 -14.20 -17.23 -3.73
CA LEU A 87 -15.23 -18.24 -3.47
C LEU A 87 -15.74 -18.27 -2.00
N TYR A 88 -14.92 -17.82 -1.06
CA TYR A 88 -15.26 -17.79 0.37
C TYR A 88 -16.00 -16.52 0.82
N MET A 89 -16.13 -15.51 -0.05
CA MET A 89 -16.85 -14.27 0.26
C MET A 89 -18.35 -14.54 0.17
N LYS A 90 -19.06 -14.29 1.28
CA LYS A 90 -20.50 -14.53 1.38
C LYS A 90 -21.30 -13.34 0.87
N ASP A 91 -20.81 -12.13 1.12
CA ASP A 91 -21.45 -10.88 0.71
C ASP A 91 -20.38 -9.87 0.25
N PRO A 92 -19.88 -10.02 -0.99
CA PRO A 92 -18.81 -9.17 -1.50
C PRO A 92 -19.31 -7.75 -1.79
N VAL A 93 -18.67 -6.76 -1.17
CA VAL A 93 -18.81 -5.34 -1.51
C VAL A 93 -17.75 -5.00 -2.55
N ILE A 94 -18.16 -4.35 -3.64
CA ILE A 94 -17.31 -4.02 -4.78
C ILE A 94 -17.27 -2.51 -4.94
N VAL A 95 -16.06 -1.95 -5.01
CA VAL A 95 -15.82 -0.55 -5.34
C VAL A 95 -15.02 -0.48 -6.63
N GLU A 96 -15.47 0.37 -7.55
CA GLU A 96 -14.74 0.70 -8.77
C GLU A 96 -14.21 2.13 -8.65
N ASP A 97 -12.90 2.30 -8.74
CA ASP A 97 -12.31 3.62 -8.91
C ASP A 97 -12.12 3.90 -10.41
N GLN A 98 -12.66 5.04 -10.86
CA GLN A 98 -12.42 5.55 -12.22
C GLN A 98 -11.05 6.22 -12.24
N SER A 99 -10.01 5.44 -12.55
CA SER A 99 -8.76 6.05 -13.00
C SER A 99 -9.05 6.91 -14.23
N ILE A 100 -8.47 8.12 -14.28
CA ILE A 100 -8.69 9.13 -15.34
C ILE A 100 -8.25 8.60 -16.72
N THR A 101 -7.52 7.49 -16.77
CA THR A 101 -7.06 6.82 -17.99
C THR A 101 -7.92 5.60 -18.31
N THR A 102 -8.37 5.49 -19.56
CA THR A 102 -9.25 4.44 -20.11
C THR A 102 -8.70 2.99 -19.98
N GLU A 103 -7.44 2.80 -19.60
CA GLU A 103 -6.75 1.49 -19.52
C GLU A 103 -6.78 0.79 -18.16
N GLY A 104 -7.69 1.15 -17.24
CA GLY A 104 -8.04 0.21 -16.18
C GLY A 104 -8.81 0.81 -15.03
N LYS A 105 -10.13 0.59 -15.01
CA LYS A 105 -10.91 0.65 -13.78
C LYS A 105 -10.21 -0.22 -12.72
N GLN A 106 -9.86 0.36 -11.59
CA GLN A 106 -9.37 -0.43 -10.47
C GLN A 106 -10.57 -0.91 -9.66
N LYS A 107 -10.73 -2.22 -9.62
CA LYS A 107 -11.78 -2.90 -8.84
C LYS A 107 -11.17 -3.38 -7.53
N LEU A 108 -11.78 -2.97 -6.42
CA LEU A 108 -11.53 -3.55 -5.10
C LEU A 108 -12.77 -4.29 -4.61
N VAL A 109 -12.52 -5.40 -3.93
CA VAL A 109 -13.54 -6.31 -3.40
C VAL A 109 -13.19 -6.66 -1.96
N ILE A 110 -14.16 -6.56 -1.06
CA ILE A 110 -14.02 -6.96 0.35
C ILE A 110 -15.30 -7.70 0.78
N ASP A 111 -15.20 -8.69 1.68
CA ASP A 111 -16.43 -9.25 2.25
C ASP A 111 -17.07 -8.24 3.20
N ARG A 112 -18.41 -8.16 3.23
CA ARG A 112 -19.12 -7.22 4.12
C ARG A 112 -18.71 -7.39 5.59
N ASN A 113 -18.41 -8.61 6.05
CA ASN A 113 -18.01 -8.80 7.43
C ASN A 113 -16.64 -8.15 7.73
N GLU A 114 -15.67 -8.29 6.82
CA GLU A 114 -14.36 -7.62 6.94
C GLU A 114 -14.53 -6.09 6.89
N LEU A 115 -15.46 -5.60 6.06
CA LEU A 115 -15.78 -4.18 5.98
C LEU A 115 -16.37 -3.65 7.30
N GLU A 116 -17.32 -4.37 7.90
CA GLU A 116 -17.93 -4.00 9.19
C GLU A 116 -16.92 -4.01 10.36
N GLU A 117 -15.84 -4.79 10.26
CA GLU A 117 -14.76 -4.73 11.26
C GLU A 117 -14.10 -3.35 11.33
N MET A 118 -14.19 -2.52 10.28
CA MET A 118 -13.64 -1.17 10.28
C MET A 118 -14.64 -0.13 10.83
N ASN A 119 -15.92 -0.47 10.95
CA ASN A 119 -16.97 0.49 11.26
C ASN A 119 -16.73 1.18 12.62
N GLY A 120 -16.70 2.52 12.63
CA GLY A 120 -16.43 3.32 13.83
C GLY A 120 -14.99 3.27 14.36
N LYS A 121 -14.04 2.65 13.64
CA LYS A 121 -12.63 2.51 14.05
C LYS A 121 -11.72 3.52 13.35
N ARG A 122 -10.55 3.76 13.96
CA ARG A 122 -9.43 4.45 13.31
C ARG A 122 -8.69 3.48 12.39
N VAL A 123 -8.74 3.75 11.08
CA VAL A 123 -8.14 2.92 10.04
C VAL A 123 -6.83 3.54 9.57
N LEU A 124 -5.76 2.76 9.60
CA LEU A 124 -4.49 3.11 8.95
C LEU A 124 -4.39 2.36 7.62
N VAL A 125 -4.33 3.08 6.51
CA VAL A 125 -4.15 2.48 5.18
C VAL A 125 -2.66 2.25 4.95
N VAL A 126 -2.28 1.04 4.50
CA VAL A 126 -0.88 0.68 4.28
C VAL A 126 -0.65 -0.01 2.92
N ASP A 127 0.43 0.34 2.24
CA ASP A 127 0.88 -0.32 1.01
C ASP A 127 2.42 -0.35 0.92
N ASP A 128 2.98 -1.10 -0.04
CA ASP A 128 4.44 -1.14 -0.23
C ASP A 128 5.00 0.16 -0.81
N VAL A 129 4.37 0.69 -1.85
CA VAL A 129 4.75 1.92 -2.54
C VAL A 129 3.52 2.76 -2.86
N ILE A 130 3.58 4.06 -2.54
CA ILE A 130 2.61 5.04 -3.01
C ILE A 130 3.21 5.80 -4.20
N SER A 131 2.60 5.68 -5.37
CA SER A 131 2.95 6.43 -6.58
C SER A 131 1.87 7.50 -6.84
N THR A 132 1.14 7.43 -7.96
CA THR A 132 0.03 8.36 -8.29
C THR A 132 -1.11 8.42 -7.26
N GLY A 133 -1.16 7.48 -6.30
CA GLY A 133 -2.19 7.41 -5.26
C GLY A 133 -3.50 6.77 -5.69
N GLY A 134 -3.60 6.19 -6.89
CA GLY A 134 -4.83 5.53 -7.36
C GLY A 134 -5.31 4.41 -6.44
N SER A 135 -4.40 3.51 -6.02
CA SER A 135 -4.73 2.44 -5.07
C SER A 135 -5.26 2.98 -3.73
N LEU A 136 -4.71 4.11 -3.27
CA LEU A 136 -5.17 4.75 -2.02
C LEU A 136 -6.59 5.29 -2.17
N LYS A 137 -6.89 5.98 -3.27
CA LYS A 137 -8.25 6.48 -3.56
C LYS A 137 -9.27 5.35 -3.58
N ALA A 138 -8.92 4.22 -4.19
CA ALA A 138 -9.80 3.06 -4.21
C ALA A 138 -10.04 2.48 -2.79
N LEU A 139 -9.02 2.46 -1.94
CA LEU A 139 -9.14 2.06 -0.54
C LEU A 139 -9.92 3.08 0.29
N ASP A 140 -9.79 4.38 0.00
CA ASP A 140 -10.57 5.44 0.65
C ASP A 140 -12.06 5.30 0.30
N HIS A 141 -12.41 5.12 -0.98
CA HIS A 141 -13.80 4.85 -1.41
C HIS A 141 -14.38 3.57 -0.79
N LEU A 142 -13.54 2.58 -0.53
CA LEU A 142 -13.94 1.36 0.18
C LEU A 142 -14.23 1.67 1.66
N ALA A 143 -13.36 2.44 2.31
CA ALA A 143 -13.50 2.86 3.70
C ALA A 143 -14.75 3.75 3.91
N GLU A 144 -15.11 4.58 2.92
CA GLU A 144 -16.33 5.40 2.88
C GLU A 144 -17.63 4.57 2.93
N GLN A 145 -17.57 3.26 2.65
CA GLN A 145 -18.71 2.35 2.85
C GLN A 145 -19.02 2.07 4.33
N THR A 146 -18.24 2.66 5.26
CA THR A 146 -18.36 2.50 6.70
C THR A 146 -18.32 3.87 7.41
N HIS A 147 -18.57 3.90 8.72
CA HIS A 147 -18.34 5.09 9.54
C HIS A 147 -16.93 5.12 10.17
N CYS A 148 -15.94 4.51 9.52
CA CYS A 148 -14.56 4.55 10.00
C CYS A 148 -13.92 5.93 9.83
N GLN A 149 -12.81 6.16 10.51
CA GLN A 149 -11.96 7.33 10.32
C GLN A 149 -10.61 6.88 9.77
N ILE A 150 -10.26 7.29 8.55
CA ILE A 150 -8.88 7.13 8.06
C ILE A 150 -7.99 8.11 8.82
N VAL A 151 -7.05 7.58 9.61
CA VAL A 151 -6.13 8.39 10.43
C VAL A 151 -4.78 8.63 9.76
N GLY A 152 -4.47 7.87 8.71
CA GLY A 152 -3.26 8.04 7.93
C GLY A 152 -3.16 7.06 6.78
N GLN A 153 -2.29 7.38 5.84
CA GLN A 153 -1.89 6.52 4.72
C GLN A 153 -0.38 6.37 4.77
N ALA A 154 0.12 5.14 4.85
CA ALA A 154 1.53 4.87 5.06
C ALA A 154 2.09 3.86 4.04
N ALA A 155 3.32 4.06 3.59
CA ALA A 155 4.01 3.09 2.75
C ALA A 155 5.51 3.07 3.00
N VAL A 156 6.19 2.00 2.58
CA VAL A 156 7.65 1.96 2.70
C VAL A 156 8.26 3.07 1.84
N LEU A 157 7.79 3.20 0.60
CA LEU A 157 8.31 4.17 -0.35
C LEU A 157 7.23 5.09 -0.93
N ALA A 158 7.62 6.33 -1.21
CA ALA A 158 6.83 7.25 -2.03
C ALA A 158 7.55 7.46 -3.38
N GLU A 159 6.91 7.10 -4.48
CA GLU A 159 7.48 7.13 -5.82
C GLU A 159 7.14 8.42 -6.58
N GLY A 160 8.16 9.03 -7.20
CA GLY A 160 7.98 10.21 -8.03
C GLY A 160 7.35 11.39 -7.28
N ASP A 161 6.30 11.98 -7.83
CA ASP A 161 5.62 13.14 -7.23
C ASP A 161 4.93 12.82 -5.89
N ALA A 162 4.70 11.54 -5.58
CA ALA A 162 4.18 11.14 -4.28
C ALA A 162 5.11 11.56 -3.14
N ALA A 163 6.42 11.59 -3.37
CA ALA A 163 7.39 12.00 -2.35
C ALA A 163 7.28 13.48 -1.96
N LYS A 164 6.51 14.29 -2.70
CA LYS A 164 6.23 15.70 -2.41
C LYS A 164 4.92 15.90 -1.66
N ARG A 165 4.14 14.84 -1.45
CA ARG A 165 2.86 14.89 -0.74
C ARG A 165 3.10 15.01 0.76
N GLU A 166 2.32 15.86 1.42
CA GLU A 166 2.35 16.06 2.87
C GLU A 166 1.29 15.22 3.61
N ASP A 167 0.37 14.60 2.88
CA ASP A 167 -0.76 13.82 3.39
C ASP A 167 -0.46 12.30 3.54
N ILE A 168 0.76 11.88 3.23
CA ILE A 168 1.19 10.47 3.33
C ILE A 168 2.43 10.30 4.22
N ILE A 169 2.56 9.13 4.82
CA ILE A 169 3.66 8.76 5.70
C ILE A 169 4.55 7.75 4.96
N PHE A 170 5.85 8.02 4.84
CA PHE A 170 6.75 7.07 4.20
C PHE A 170 8.14 7.05 4.83
N LEU A 171 8.93 6.02 4.50
CA LEU A 171 10.31 5.92 4.96
C LEU A 171 11.26 6.67 4.04
N GLU A 172 11.22 6.37 2.74
CA GLU A 172 12.18 6.91 1.76
C GLU A 172 11.52 7.21 0.41
N PRO A 173 12.01 8.21 -0.34
CA PRO A 173 11.56 8.45 -1.71
C PRO A 173 12.12 7.40 -2.68
N LEU A 174 11.36 7.09 -3.72
CA LEU A 174 11.78 6.26 -4.86
C LEU A 174 11.75 7.11 -6.14
N PRO A 175 12.89 7.33 -6.82
CA PRO A 175 12.92 8.18 -8.01
C PRO A 175 12.30 7.49 -9.24
N LEU A 176 11.78 8.31 -10.14
CA LEU A 176 11.50 7.95 -11.53
C LEU A 176 12.72 8.33 -12.37
N PHE A 177 13.06 7.50 -13.36
CA PHE A 177 14.18 7.75 -14.26
C PHE A 177 13.63 8.17 -15.62
N PHE A 178 13.94 9.39 -16.06
CA PHE A 178 13.47 9.95 -17.33
C PHE A 178 14.63 10.05 -18.32
N HIS A 179 14.36 9.78 -19.60
CA HIS A 179 15.34 9.84 -20.68
C HIS A 179 14.75 10.36 -22.00
#